data_AF-A0A4Q3JCJ7-F1
#
_entry.id   AF-A0A4Q3JCJ7-F1
#
_cell.length_a   1.000
_cell.length_b   1.000
_cell.length_c   1.000
_cell.angle_alpha   90.00
_cell.angle_beta   90.00
_cell.angle_gamma   90.00
#
_symmetry.space_group_name_H-M   'P 1'
#
loop_
_entity.id
_entity.type
_entity.pdbx_description
1 polymer ?
#
loop_
_entity_poly.entity_id
_entity_poly.type
_entity_poly.pdbx_seq_one_letter_code
_entity_poly.pdbx_strand_id
1 'polypeptide(L)'
;KTLDELRREIADSRTLMERELDELTARLVETGIATSSGPSSDRHLIVRGQANLLEDLKAQEDLERIRLLFADLETQTELIDLLSRAEAGDGVRIFIGSENNLFSMSGSSIIAAPFRDGGQRIVGVVGIIGPTRLNYARIVPMVDYTAKVVGRLLDGGR
;
A
#
# COMPACT_ATOMS: atom_id res chain seq x y z
N LYS A 1 -38.48 31.93 -15.11
CA LYS A 1 -37.57 30.76 -15.03
C LYS A 1 -38.22 29.74 -14.12
N THR A 2 -38.48 28.54 -14.62
CA THR A 2 -39.00 27.43 -13.80
C THR A 2 -37.87 26.82 -12.97
N LEU A 3 -38.18 26.17 -11.85
CA LEU A 3 -37.18 25.51 -11.00
C LEU A 3 -36.37 24.45 -11.75
N ASP A 4 -36.95 23.84 -12.79
CA ASP A 4 -36.29 22.84 -13.62
C ASP A 4 -35.27 23.46 -14.60
N GLU A 5 -35.52 24.68 -15.08
CA GLU A 5 -34.54 25.42 -15.90
C GLU A 5 -33.31 25.80 -15.07
N LEU A 6 -33.51 26.27 -13.83
CA LEU A 6 -32.43 26.61 -12.90
C LEU A 6 -31.60 25.37 -12.51
N ARG A 7 -32.23 24.21 -12.32
CA ARG A 7 -31.52 22.95 -12.02
C ARG A 7 -30.65 22.49 -13.18
N ARG A 8 -31.12 22.63 -14.43
CA ARG A 8 -30.30 22.31 -15.62
C ARG A 8 -29.13 23.26 -15.76
N GLU A 9 -29.35 24.56 -15.59
CA GLU A 9 -28.31 25.59 -15.66
C GLU A 9 -27.18 25.34 -14.63
N ILE A 10 -27.54 24.91 -13.42
CA ILE A 10 -26.56 24.53 -12.38
C ILE A 10 -25.83 23.23 -12.74
N ALA A 11 -26.52 22.22 -13.28
CA ALA A 11 -25.91 20.96 -13.68
C ALA A 11 -24.91 21.13 -14.83
N ASP A 12 -25.27 21.95 -15.81
CA ASP A 12 -24.41 22.27 -16.95
C ASP A 12 -23.18 23.06 -16.51
N SER A 13 -23.37 24.02 -15.58
CA SER A 13 -22.26 24.79 -15.01
C SER A 13 -21.29 23.92 -14.19
N ARG A 14 -21.80 22.94 -13.42
CA ARG A 14 -20.95 21.97 -12.70
C ARG A 14 -20.11 21.13 -13.66
N THR A 15 -20.75 20.61 -14.72
CA THR A 15 -20.08 19.77 -15.71
C THR A 15 -18.97 20.54 -16.44
N LEU A 16 -19.20 21.85 -16.69
CA LEU A 16 -18.19 22.71 -17.30
C LEU A 16 -16.98 22.92 -16.36
N MET A 17 -17.24 23.23 -15.08
CA MET A 17 -16.19 23.42 -14.08
C MET A 17 -15.37 22.14 -13.85
N GLU A 18 -16.01 20.97 -13.83
CA GLU A 18 -15.32 19.68 -13.70
C GLU A 18 -14.33 19.46 -14.85
N ARG A 19 -14.72 19.75 -16.09
CA ARG A 19 -13.82 19.60 -17.26
C ARG A 19 -12.64 20.55 -17.21
N GLU A 20 -12.85 21.79 -16.77
CA GLU A 20 -11.80 22.80 -16.67
C GLU A 20 -10.78 22.42 -15.59
N LEU A 21 -11.26 21.89 -14.46
CA LEU A 21 -10.43 21.33 -13.40
C LEU A 21 -9.63 20.11 -13.90
N ASP A 22 -10.23 19.20 -14.64
CA ASP A 22 -9.54 18.03 -15.20
C ASP A 22 -8.39 18.44 -16.12
N GLU A 23 -8.62 19.44 -16.99
CA GLU A 23 -7.60 19.95 -17.90
C GLU A 23 -6.44 20.65 -17.16
N LEU A 24 -6.75 21.42 -16.12
CA LEU A 24 -5.75 22.02 -15.25
C LEU A 24 -4.94 20.95 -14.50
N THR A 25 -5.59 19.92 -14.00
CA THR A 25 -4.95 18.80 -13.28
C THR A 25 -4.01 18.03 -14.21
N ALA A 26 -4.45 17.74 -15.44
CA ALA A 26 -3.61 17.09 -16.46
C ALA A 26 -2.35 17.90 -16.77
N ARG A 27 -2.46 19.23 -16.91
CA ARG A 27 -1.31 20.11 -17.13
C ARG A 27 -0.34 20.13 -15.96
N LEU A 28 -0.84 20.12 -14.73
CA LEU A 28 0.00 20.10 -13.53
C LEU A 28 0.80 18.79 -13.40
N VAL A 29 0.21 17.67 -13.85
CA VAL A 29 0.87 16.36 -13.93
C VAL A 29 1.94 16.34 -15.01
N GLU A 30 1.64 16.86 -16.20
CA GLU A 30 2.61 16.97 -17.30
C GLU A 30 3.83 17.85 -16.95
N THR A 31 3.60 18.90 -16.15
CA THR A 31 4.67 19.81 -15.70
C THR A 31 5.48 19.24 -14.52
N GLY A 32 5.15 18.03 -14.03
CA GLY A 32 5.88 17.35 -12.95
C GLY A 32 5.76 18.01 -11.57
N ILE A 33 4.87 18.99 -11.42
CA ILE A 33 4.59 19.69 -10.16
C ILE A 33 3.62 18.88 -9.28
N ALA A 34 2.84 17.99 -9.90
CA ALA A 34 1.96 17.06 -9.21
C ALA A 34 2.23 15.62 -9.69
N THR A 35 2.70 14.74 -8.80
CA THR A 35 2.60 13.30 -9.04
C THR A 35 1.13 12.92 -8.89
N SER A 36 0.46 12.59 -10.00
CA SER A 36 -0.87 11.98 -9.94
C SER A 36 -0.75 10.64 -9.23
N SER A 37 -1.18 10.60 -7.96
CA SER A 37 -1.74 9.37 -7.42
C SER A 37 -3.03 9.17 -8.20
N GLY A 38 -3.04 8.19 -9.12
CA GLY A 38 -4.12 7.94 -10.06
C GLY A 38 -5.49 7.73 -9.39
N PRO A 39 -6.54 7.44 -10.18
CA PRO A 39 -7.94 7.43 -9.73
C PRO A 39 -8.03 6.63 -8.44
N SER A 40 -8.50 7.30 -7.38
CA SER A 40 -8.60 6.82 -6.01
C SER A 40 -8.87 5.32 -5.93
N SER A 41 -7.82 4.53 -5.84
CA SER A 41 -7.87 3.36 -4.99
C SER A 41 -7.67 3.91 -3.59
N ASP A 42 -8.69 3.88 -2.75
CA ASP A 42 -8.62 4.16 -1.31
C ASP A 42 -7.76 3.10 -0.59
N ARG A 43 -6.59 2.77 -1.14
CA ARG A 43 -5.62 1.82 -0.61
C ARG A 43 -4.52 2.63 0.05
N HIS A 44 -4.63 2.73 1.36
CA HIS A 44 -3.63 3.40 2.18
C HIS A 44 -2.57 2.38 2.63
N LEU A 45 -1.31 2.69 2.36
CA LEU A 45 -0.17 1.94 2.85
C LEU A 45 0.40 2.62 4.09
N ILE A 46 0.51 1.87 5.19
CA ILE A 46 1.14 2.35 6.43
C ILE A 46 2.40 1.52 6.67
N VAL A 47 3.57 2.17 6.57
CA VAL A 47 4.86 1.55 6.90
C VAL A 47 5.35 2.10 8.24
N ARG A 48 5.75 1.21 9.15
CA ARG A 48 6.30 1.53 10.48
C ARG A 48 7.44 0.57 10.82
N GLY A 49 8.33 0.99 11.73
CA GLY A 49 9.44 0.16 12.19
C GLY A 49 10.69 0.22 11.32
N GLN A 50 10.81 1.21 10.44
CA GLN A 50 12.01 1.42 9.60
C GLN A 50 13.30 1.54 10.43
N ALA A 51 13.21 2.13 11.63
CA ALA A 51 14.33 2.25 12.55
C ALA A 51 14.89 0.88 12.99
N ASN A 52 14.06 -0.16 13.07
CA ASN A 52 14.49 -1.50 13.49
C ASN A 52 15.45 -2.14 12.48
N LEU A 53 15.45 -1.67 11.23
CA LEU A 53 16.41 -2.13 10.22
C LEU A 53 17.82 -1.57 10.50
N LEU A 54 17.94 -0.49 11.27
CA LEU A 54 19.19 0.20 11.54
C LEU A 54 19.88 -0.27 12.84
N GLU A 55 19.20 -1.04 13.70
CA GLU A 55 19.70 -1.39 15.04
C GLU A 55 20.85 -2.42 15.04
N ASP A 56 21.00 -3.23 13.99
CA ASP A 56 21.90 -4.39 13.99
C ASP A 56 22.83 -4.42 12.76
N LEU A 57 23.29 -3.24 12.33
CA LEU A 57 24.12 -3.08 11.14
C LEU A 57 25.58 -3.43 11.43
N LYS A 58 26.06 -4.50 10.79
CA LYS A 58 27.43 -5.00 10.98
C LYS A 58 28.33 -4.74 9.78
N ALA A 59 27.77 -4.52 8.59
CA ALA A 59 28.52 -4.28 7.37
C ALA A 59 27.99 -3.08 6.58
N GLN A 60 28.88 -2.43 5.81
CA GLN A 60 28.53 -1.35 4.89
C GLN A 60 27.54 -1.82 3.80
N GLU A 61 27.57 -3.09 3.43
CA GLU A 61 26.60 -3.71 2.53
C GLU A 61 25.17 -3.73 3.10
N ASP A 62 25.01 -3.88 4.43
CA ASP A 62 23.68 -3.90 5.05
C ASP A 62 23.04 -2.51 4.98
N LEU A 63 23.85 -1.46 5.16
CA LEU A 63 23.44 -0.07 4.99
C LEU A 63 23.01 0.25 3.55
N GLU A 64 23.77 -0.24 2.57
CA GLU A 64 23.44 -0.04 1.16
C GLU A 64 22.14 -0.74 0.77
N ARG A 65 21.92 -1.97 1.25
CA ARG A 65 20.65 -2.71 1.06
C ARG A 65 19.46 -2.00 1.69
N ILE A 66 19.61 -1.43 2.88
CA ILE A 66 18.53 -0.67 3.52
C ILE A 66 18.24 0.64 2.78
N ARG A 67 19.27 1.33 2.29
CA ARG A 67 19.06 2.52 1.46
C ARG A 67 18.27 2.19 0.20
N LEU A 68 18.60 1.07 -0.46
CA LEU A 68 17.84 0.58 -1.61
C LEU A 68 16.40 0.25 -1.21
N LEU A 69 16.20 -0.49 -0.12
CA LEU A 69 14.85 -0.78 0.40
C LEU A 69 14.04 0.50 0.68
N PHE A 70 14.66 1.54 1.24
CA PHE A 70 13.95 2.79 1.51
C PHE A 70 13.57 3.54 0.23
N ALA A 71 14.42 3.53 -0.79
CA ALA A 71 14.08 4.07 -2.11
C ALA A 71 12.91 3.28 -2.74
N ASP A 72 12.94 1.96 -2.61
CA ASP A 72 11.89 1.05 -3.09
C ASP A 72 10.56 1.25 -2.32
N LEU A 73 10.60 1.63 -1.04
CA LEU A 73 9.39 1.93 -0.27
C LEU A 73 8.78 3.30 -0.59
N GLU A 74 9.56 4.20 -1.18
CA GLU A 74 9.09 5.51 -1.62
C GLU A 74 8.18 5.38 -2.86
N THR A 75 8.38 4.36 -3.70
CA THR A 75 7.53 4.01 -4.84
C THR A 75 6.28 3.21 -4.41
N GLN A 76 5.53 3.72 -3.42
CA GLN A 76 4.38 3.10 -2.72
C GLN A 76 3.46 2.20 -3.58
N THR A 77 3.21 2.59 -4.84
CA THR A 77 2.40 1.85 -5.82
C THR A 77 2.81 0.39 -5.98
N GLU A 78 4.11 0.14 -5.98
CA GLU A 78 4.70 -1.15 -6.30
C GLU A 78 4.53 -2.15 -5.13
N LEU A 79 4.60 -1.65 -3.89
CA LEU A 79 4.29 -2.41 -2.69
C LEU A 79 2.78 -2.66 -2.53
N ILE A 80 1.95 -1.70 -2.91
CA ILE A 80 0.48 -1.87 -2.92
C ILE A 80 0.07 -2.97 -3.90
N ASP A 81 0.65 -3.04 -5.10
CA ASP A 81 0.36 -4.12 -6.05
C ASP A 81 0.76 -5.50 -5.48
N LEU A 82 1.95 -5.60 -4.88
CA LEU A 82 2.39 -6.84 -4.23
C LEU A 82 1.42 -7.28 -3.12
N LEU A 83 1.01 -6.36 -2.25
CA LEU A 83 0.07 -6.66 -1.16
C LEU A 83 -1.33 -6.97 -1.70
N SER A 84 -1.74 -6.38 -2.81
CA SER A 84 -3.00 -6.73 -3.48
C SER A 84 -2.98 -8.17 -3.98
N ARG A 85 -1.82 -8.65 -4.45
CA ARG A 85 -1.67 -10.09 -4.75
C ARG A 85 -1.95 -10.88 -3.50
N ALA A 86 -1.49 -10.43 -2.32
CA ALA A 86 -1.67 -11.03 -0.98
C ALA A 86 -3.14 -11.13 -0.49
N GLU A 87 -4.08 -10.45 -1.12
CA GLU A 87 -5.52 -10.54 -0.81
C GLU A 87 -6.19 -11.81 -1.37
N ALA A 88 -5.76 -12.32 -2.53
CA ALA A 88 -6.46 -13.42 -3.22
C ALA A 88 -6.30 -14.84 -2.62
N GLY A 89 -5.63 -15.00 -1.47
CA GLY A 89 -5.17 -16.30 -0.98
C GLY A 89 -5.56 -16.55 0.48
N ASP A 90 -5.78 -17.82 0.82
CA ASP A 90 -6.02 -18.21 2.21
C ASP A 90 -4.69 -18.41 2.95
N GLY A 91 -4.43 -17.51 3.90
CA GLY A 91 -3.31 -17.60 4.83
C GLY A 91 -2.12 -16.69 4.51
N VAL A 92 -1.00 -16.97 5.18
CA VAL A 92 0.23 -16.18 5.06
C VAL A 92 0.89 -16.43 3.73
N ARG A 93 1.35 -15.36 3.08
CA ARG A 93 2.20 -15.39 1.90
C ARG A 93 3.56 -14.79 2.16
N ILE A 94 4.55 -15.40 1.52
CA ILE A 94 5.94 -14.99 1.62
C ILE A 94 6.40 -14.64 0.22
N PHE A 95 6.81 -13.40 0.04
CA PHE A 95 7.41 -12.88 -1.18
C PHE A 95 8.91 -12.77 -0.95
N ILE A 96 9.68 -13.54 -1.71
CA ILE A 96 11.15 -13.61 -1.59
C ILE A 96 11.76 -12.88 -2.79
N GLY A 97 12.83 -12.11 -2.54
CA GLY A 97 13.51 -11.27 -3.53
C GLY A 97 13.86 -12.00 -4.83
N SER A 98 13.02 -11.76 -5.83
CA SER A 98 13.14 -12.08 -7.28
C SER A 98 11.78 -11.99 -7.99
N GLU A 99 10.66 -11.93 -7.25
CA GLU A 99 9.30 -11.95 -7.81
C GLU A 99 8.76 -10.56 -8.23
N ASN A 100 9.50 -9.48 -7.94
CA ASN A 100 9.22 -8.09 -8.33
C ASN A 100 10.51 -7.24 -8.28
N ASN A 101 10.57 -6.15 -9.06
CA ASN A 101 11.75 -5.27 -9.16
C ASN A 101 12.21 -4.68 -7.80
N LEU A 102 11.24 -4.38 -6.92
CA LEU A 102 11.41 -3.90 -5.53
C LEU A 102 12.32 -4.76 -4.63
N PHE A 103 12.33 -6.08 -4.80
CA PHE A 103 12.94 -6.99 -3.82
C PHE A 103 14.25 -7.61 -4.30
N SER A 104 14.50 -7.53 -5.61
CA SER A 104 15.69 -8.09 -6.25
C SER A 104 16.95 -7.30 -5.92
N MET A 105 16.87 -5.97 -5.85
CA MET A 105 18.04 -5.11 -5.60
C MET A 105 18.28 -4.86 -4.11
N SER A 106 17.22 -4.75 -3.30
CA SER A 106 17.33 -4.55 -1.85
C SER A 106 17.63 -5.82 -1.05
N GLY A 107 17.54 -7.01 -1.65
CA GLY A 107 17.73 -8.29 -0.95
C GLY A 107 16.74 -8.48 0.20
N SER A 108 15.51 -8.01 0.00
CA SER A 108 14.46 -7.99 1.02
C SER A 108 13.39 -9.06 0.74
N SER A 109 12.57 -9.34 1.74
CA SER A 109 11.46 -10.29 1.68
C SER A 109 10.29 -9.76 2.50
N ILE A 110 9.08 -10.09 2.06
CA ILE A 110 7.84 -9.67 2.70
C ILE A 110 7.04 -10.89 3.12
N ILE A 111 6.59 -10.89 4.36
CA ILE A 111 5.65 -11.88 4.89
C ILE A 111 4.35 -11.14 5.15
N ALA A 112 3.27 -11.51 4.45
CA ALA A 112 1.99 -10.81 4.47
C ALA A 112 0.84 -11.77 4.77
N ALA A 113 -0.15 -11.33 5.53
CA ALA A 113 -1.37 -12.07 5.81
C ALA A 113 -2.60 -11.15 5.65
N PRO A 114 -3.63 -11.59 4.91
CA PRO A 114 -4.89 -10.86 4.82
C PRO A 114 -5.63 -10.94 6.17
N PHE A 115 -6.26 -9.84 6.57
CA PHE A 115 -7.21 -9.84 7.69
C PHE A 115 -8.64 -9.62 7.18
N ARG A 116 -9.58 -10.27 7.87
CA ARG A 116 -11.00 -10.30 7.51
C ARG A 116 -11.82 -9.64 8.60
N ASP A 117 -12.93 -9.02 8.19
CA ASP A 117 -13.99 -8.62 9.11
C ASP A 117 -14.88 -9.82 9.48
N GLY A 118 -15.88 -9.57 10.33
CA GLY A 118 -16.80 -10.56 10.86
C GLY A 118 -17.73 -11.13 9.79
N GLY A 119 -17.86 -10.44 8.65
CA GLY A 119 -18.52 -10.92 7.44
C GLY A 119 -17.62 -11.80 6.56
N GLN A 120 -16.42 -12.17 7.03
CA GLN A 120 -15.40 -12.91 6.29
C GLN A 120 -14.85 -12.17 5.06
N ARG A 121 -15.13 -10.87 4.93
CA ARG A 121 -14.62 -10.06 3.82
C ARG A 121 -13.20 -9.62 4.12
N ILE A 122 -12.31 -9.76 3.15
CA ILE A 122 -10.94 -9.23 3.24
C ILE A 122 -11.04 -7.72 3.22
N VAL A 123 -10.53 -7.11 4.28
CA VAL A 123 -10.55 -5.65 4.51
C VAL A 123 -9.16 -5.04 4.38
N GLY A 124 -8.11 -5.86 4.39
CA GLY A 124 -6.74 -5.42 4.11
C GLY A 124 -5.72 -6.51 4.39
N VAL A 125 -4.45 -6.10 4.37
CA VAL A 125 -3.28 -6.97 4.55
C VAL A 125 -2.35 -6.37 5.59
N VAL A 126 -1.82 -7.21 6.48
CA VAL A 126 -0.72 -6.85 7.37
C VAL A 126 0.53 -7.64 6.96
N GLY A 127 1.70 -7.03 7.03
CA GLY A 127 2.94 -7.72 6.70
C GLY A 127 4.17 -7.16 7.39
N ILE A 128 5.23 -7.94 7.35
CA ILE A 128 6.56 -7.60 7.85
C ILE A 128 7.53 -7.65 6.69
N ILE A 129 8.38 -6.63 6.61
CA ILE A 129 9.47 -6.51 5.64
C ILE A 129 10.79 -6.74 6.37
N GLY A 130 11.69 -7.50 5.78
CA GLY A 130 13.03 -7.68 6.30
C GLY A 130 13.99 -8.26 5.27
N PRO A 131 15.26 -8.46 5.64
CA PRO A 131 16.25 -9.08 4.74
C PRO A 131 15.87 -10.53 4.39
N THR A 132 16.41 -11.08 3.30
CA THR A 132 16.06 -12.43 2.81
C THR A 132 16.20 -13.55 3.87
N ARG A 133 17.08 -13.38 4.87
CA ARG A 133 17.35 -14.35 5.93
C ARG A 133 16.63 -13.98 7.25
N LEU A 134 15.31 -14.04 7.24
CA LEU A 134 14.48 -13.89 8.45
C LEU A 134 14.33 -15.23 9.19
N ASN A 135 14.04 -15.15 10.50
CA ASN A 135 13.55 -16.31 11.26
C ASN A 135 12.07 -16.56 10.91
N TYR A 136 11.82 -17.20 9.78
CA TYR A 136 10.46 -17.48 9.28
C TYR A 136 9.61 -18.26 10.28
N ALA A 137 10.21 -19.20 11.02
CA ALA A 137 9.52 -19.97 12.06
C ALA A 137 8.91 -19.09 13.16
N ARG A 138 9.54 -17.94 13.46
CA ARG A 138 9.01 -16.96 14.40
C ARG A 138 8.09 -15.94 13.73
N ILE A 139 8.47 -15.41 12.56
CA ILE A 139 7.77 -14.28 11.95
C ILE A 139 6.42 -14.69 11.36
N VAL A 140 6.34 -15.84 10.68
CA VAL A 140 5.09 -16.31 10.04
C VAL A 140 3.93 -16.43 11.03
N PRO A 141 4.08 -17.10 12.20
CA PRO A 141 3.00 -17.15 13.19
C PRO A 141 2.64 -15.79 13.78
N MET A 142 3.61 -14.88 13.95
CA MET A 142 3.33 -13.54 14.48
C MET A 142 2.49 -12.71 13.51
N VAL A 143 2.79 -12.76 12.21
CA VAL A 143 2.03 -12.05 11.17
C VAL A 143 0.60 -12.60 11.08
N ASP A 144 0.45 -13.93 11.04
CA ASP A 144 -0.86 -14.60 11.01
C ASP A 144 -1.72 -14.23 12.23
N TYR A 145 -1.14 -14.32 13.43
CA TYR A 145 -1.85 -13.97 14.65
C TYR A 145 -2.23 -12.49 14.68
N THR A 146 -1.34 -11.60 14.23
CA THR A 146 -1.62 -10.16 14.15
C THR A 146 -2.79 -9.88 13.21
N ALA A 147 -2.83 -10.52 12.03
CA ALA A 147 -3.94 -10.39 11.10
C ALA A 147 -5.28 -10.80 11.74
N LYS A 148 -5.29 -11.92 12.49
CA LYS A 148 -6.47 -12.39 13.23
C LYS A 148 -6.91 -11.44 14.35
N VAL A 149 -5.96 -10.81 15.06
CA VAL A 149 -6.27 -9.81 16.08
C VAL A 149 -6.86 -8.55 15.46
N VAL A 150 -6.25 -8.03 14.40
CA VAL A 150 -6.73 -6.85 13.68
C VAL A 150 -8.16 -7.08 13.16
N GLY A 151 -8.44 -8.23 12.55
CA GLY A 151 -9.79 -8.60 12.12
C GLY A 151 -10.82 -8.54 13.25
N ARG A 152 -10.50 -9.15 14.41
CA ARG A 152 -11.39 -9.11 15.59
C ARG A 152 -11.63 -7.72 16.16
N LEU A 153 -10.62 -6.84 16.11
CA LEU A 153 -10.76 -5.46 16.61
C LEU A 153 -11.69 -4.64 15.72
N LEU A 154 -11.69 -4.89 14.41
CA LEU A 154 -12.60 -4.24 13.47
C LEU A 154 -14.05 -4.70 13.69
N ASP A 155 -14.26 -5.92 14.18
CA ASP A 155 -15.58 -6.45 14.51
C ASP A 155 -16.15 -5.86 15.80
N GLY A 156 -15.30 -5.61 16.80
CA GLY A 156 -15.70 -5.03 18.08
C GLY A 156 -15.95 -3.52 18.07
N GLY A 157 -15.70 -2.85 16.93
CA GLY A 157 -15.90 -1.40 16.77
C GLY A 157 -17.27 -0.99 16.22
N ARG A 158 -18.22 -1.93 16.10
CA ARG A 158 -19.61 -1.68 15.66
C ARG A 158 -20.60 -1.72 16.81
#